data_AF-A0A6G2B857-F1
#
_entry.id   AF-A0A6G2B857-F1
#
_cell.length_a   1.000
_cell.length_b   1.000
_cell.length_c   1.000
_cell.angle_alpha   90.00
_cell.angle_beta   90.00
_cell.angle_gamma   90.00
#
_symmetry.space_group_name_H-M   'P 1'
#
loop_
_entity.id
_entity.type
_entity.pdbx_description
1 polymer ?
#
loop_
_entity_poly.entity_id
_entity_poly.type
_entity_poly.pdbx_seq_one_letter_code
_entity_poly.pdbx_strand_id
1 'polypeptide(L)'
;MSDADRPDFPWRWLLPSLALLLCLTVWGIGIYPRLPERVPQHIGPDGIDAWTEKSVGAVFVPVFVHAGNVALTAAVAAATLRMRPADEIPPGQRASALVNRPSTRASAARTARATLQLALCIGLSLAVTCAVMWRTEPDPHVPAWLFAAVLAPVALGVVLVLAAAVRDRRERRK
;
A
#
# COMPACT_ATOMS: atom_id res chain seq x y z
N MET A 1 15.95 19.83 22.76
CA MET A 1 14.50 19.65 22.60
C MET A 1 14.16 18.23 22.99
N SER A 2 13.18 18.06 23.89
CA SER A 2 12.78 16.77 24.46
C SER A 2 11.98 15.93 23.47
N ASP A 3 11.79 14.64 23.75
CA ASP A 3 10.96 13.71 22.95
C ASP A 3 9.49 14.14 22.80
N ALA A 4 9.07 15.22 23.47
CA ALA A 4 7.71 15.74 23.50
C ALA A 4 7.20 16.37 22.19
N ASP A 5 8.08 16.81 21.28
CA ASP A 5 7.66 17.41 19.99
C ASP A 5 7.52 16.41 18.83
N ARG A 6 7.55 15.10 19.12
CA ARG A 6 7.40 14.08 18.07
C ARG A 6 5.95 14.00 17.60
N PRO A 7 5.68 14.09 16.29
CA PRO A 7 4.33 13.90 15.78
C PRO A 7 3.85 12.47 16.03
N ASP A 8 2.63 12.34 16.55
CA ASP A 8 1.99 11.04 16.78
C ASP A 8 1.86 10.23 15.49
N PHE A 9 1.83 8.90 15.65
CA PHE A 9 1.61 8.01 14.52
C PHE A 9 0.21 8.27 13.92
N PRO A 10 0.10 8.48 12.59
CA PRO A 10 -1.12 8.90 11.93
C PRO A 10 -2.13 7.76 11.72
N TRP A 11 -2.61 7.13 12.80
CA TRP A 11 -3.48 5.94 12.80
C TRP A 11 -4.69 6.04 11.87
N ARG A 12 -5.34 7.21 11.79
CA ARG A 12 -6.49 7.46 10.90
C ARG A 12 -6.21 7.16 9.42
N TRP A 13 -4.95 7.18 9.00
CA TRP A 13 -4.53 6.87 7.62
C TRP A 13 -4.15 5.39 7.44
N LEU A 14 -3.87 4.67 8.51
CA LEU A 14 -3.61 3.22 8.49
C LEU A 14 -4.92 2.42 8.64
N LEU A 15 -5.87 2.91 9.44
CA LEU A 15 -7.14 2.24 9.73
C LEU A 15 -7.91 1.78 8.47
N PRO A 16 -8.03 2.57 7.39
CA PRO A 16 -8.71 2.11 6.17
C PRO A 16 -8.07 0.87 5.55
N SER A 17 -6.73 0.79 5.53
CA SER A 17 -6.01 -0.38 5.00
C SER A 17 -6.19 -1.60 5.89
N LEU A 18 -6.20 -1.41 7.22
CA LEU A 18 -6.48 -2.50 8.17
C LEU A 18 -7.92 -3.01 8.04
N ALA A 19 -8.88 -2.09 7.89
CA ALA A 19 -10.28 -2.44 7.65
C ALA A 19 -10.44 -3.22 6.34
N LEU A 20 -9.81 -2.75 5.26
CA LEU A 20 -9.82 -3.46 3.98
C LEU A 20 -9.19 -4.86 4.10
N LEU A 21 -8.05 -4.99 4.77
CA LEU A 21 -7.40 -6.27 5.02
C LEU A 21 -8.31 -7.24 5.78
N LEU A 22 -9.01 -6.74 6.82
CA LEU A 22 -9.98 -7.53 7.57
C LEU A 22 -11.16 -7.94 6.68
N CYS A 23 -11.72 -7.02 5.90
CA CYS A 23 -12.81 -7.31 4.97
C CYS A 23 -12.42 -8.39 3.95
N LEU A 24 -11.23 -8.28 3.34
CA LEU A 24 -10.72 -9.28 2.40
C LEU A 24 -10.52 -10.63 3.09
N THR A 25 -9.98 -10.65 4.30
CA THR A 25 -9.78 -11.88 5.07
C THR A 25 -11.12 -12.57 5.35
N VAL A 26 -12.11 -11.83 5.86
CA VAL A 26 -13.44 -12.38 6.17
C VAL A 26 -14.16 -12.85 4.91
N TRP A 27 -14.13 -12.04 3.84
CA TRP A 27 -14.73 -12.41 2.55
C TRP A 27 -14.07 -13.67 1.97
N GLY A 28 -12.74 -13.73 1.98
CA GLY A 28 -11.95 -14.88 1.53
C GLY A 28 -12.31 -16.15 2.30
N ILE A 29 -12.41 -16.08 3.62
CA ILE A 29 -12.83 -17.23 4.46
C ILE A 29 -14.25 -17.69 4.08
N GLY A 30 -15.18 -16.75 3.89
CA GLY A 30 -16.57 -17.07 3.55
C GLY A 30 -16.79 -17.58 2.12
N ILE A 31 -15.90 -17.28 1.18
CA ILE A 31 -15.99 -17.76 -0.20
C ILE A 31 -15.18 -19.04 -0.44
N TYR A 32 -14.10 -19.27 0.32
CA TYR A 32 -13.17 -20.38 0.13
C TYR A 32 -13.84 -21.77 -0.05
N PRO A 33 -14.85 -22.17 0.75
CA PRO A 33 -15.50 -23.48 0.57
C PRO A 33 -16.26 -23.64 -0.75
N ARG A 34 -16.65 -22.51 -1.37
CA ARG A 34 -17.42 -22.47 -2.62
C ARG A 34 -16.54 -22.31 -3.86
N LEU A 35 -15.24 -22.11 -3.68
CA LEU A 35 -14.34 -21.95 -4.80
C LEU A 35 -14.13 -23.28 -5.54
N PRO A 36 -14.03 -23.23 -6.88
CA PRO A 36 -13.71 -24.41 -7.70
C PRO A 36 -12.36 -25.01 -7.32
N GLU A 37 -12.13 -26.27 -7.70
CA GLU A 37 -10.85 -26.97 -7.43
C GLU A 37 -9.65 -26.34 -8.16
N ARG A 38 -9.90 -25.54 -9.21
CA ARG A 38 -8.88 -24.76 -9.90
C ARG A 38 -9.18 -23.28 -9.78
N VAL A 39 -8.18 -22.50 -9.42
CA VAL A 39 -8.28 -21.05 -9.27
C VAL A 39 -7.30 -20.34 -10.21
N PRO A 40 -7.59 -19.09 -10.62
CA PRO A 40 -6.69 -18.33 -11.47
C PRO A 40 -5.30 -18.17 -10.84
N GLN A 41 -4.26 -18.46 -11.62
CA GLN A 41 -2.86 -18.26 -11.22
C GLN A 41 -2.27 -17.02 -11.90
N HIS A 42 -2.65 -16.76 -13.14
CA HIS A 42 -2.22 -15.61 -13.92
C HIS A 42 -3.41 -15.03 -14.71
N ILE A 43 -3.41 -13.71 -14.86
CA ILE A 43 -4.41 -12.95 -15.62
C ILE A 43 -3.63 -12.15 -16.65
N GLY A 44 -3.66 -12.62 -17.89
CA GLY A 44 -3.08 -11.96 -19.05
C GLY A 44 -4.06 -11.01 -19.76
N PRO A 45 -3.62 -10.32 -20.83
CA PRO A 45 -4.43 -9.35 -21.56
C PRO A 45 -5.76 -9.89 -22.09
N ASP A 46 -5.79 -11.18 -22.44
CA ASP A 46 -6.94 -11.89 -22.99
C ASP A 46 -7.81 -12.60 -21.93
N GLY A 47 -7.48 -12.42 -20.64
CA GLY A 47 -8.16 -13.05 -19.51
C GLY A 47 -7.29 -14.01 -18.72
N ILE A 48 -7.90 -15.00 -18.08
CA ILE A 48 -7.18 -16.00 -17.28
C ILE A 48 -6.52 -17.01 -18.22
N ASP A 49 -5.19 -17.00 -18.28
CA ASP A 49 -4.37 -17.85 -19.16
C ASP A 49 -3.60 -18.94 -18.39
N ALA A 50 -3.56 -18.87 -17.06
CA ALA A 50 -3.00 -19.92 -16.20
C ALA A 50 -3.86 -20.18 -14.95
N TRP A 51 -3.89 -21.45 -14.53
CA TRP A 51 -4.72 -21.96 -13.45
C TRP A 51 -3.92 -22.90 -12.55
N THR A 52 -4.17 -22.83 -11.24
CA THR A 52 -3.53 -23.69 -10.23
C THR A 52 -4.56 -24.40 -9.36
N GLU A 53 -4.14 -25.43 -8.63
CA GLU A 53 -4.99 -26.13 -7.67
C GLU A 53 -5.37 -25.22 -6.49
N LYS A 54 -6.62 -25.33 -6.04
CA LYS A 54 -7.13 -24.62 -4.88
C LYS A 54 -6.32 -24.99 -3.64
N SER A 55 -5.74 -23.98 -3.02
CA SER A 55 -5.07 -24.09 -1.73
C SER A 55 -5.19 -22.77 -0.99
N VAL A 56 -4.99 -22.79 0.33
CA VAL A 56 -4.96 -21.57 1.15
C VAL A 56 -3.91 -20.61 0.62
N GLY A 57 -2.72 -21.14 0.27
CA GLY A 57 -1.65 -20.36 -0.34
C GLY A 57 -2.11 -19.67 -1.61
N ALA A 58 -2.58 -20.42 -2.61
CA ALA A 58 -3.00 -19.88 -3.90
C ALA A 58 -4.12 -18.84 -3.79
N VAL A 59 -5.14 -19.11 -2.97
CA VAL A 59 -6.34 -18.26 -2.87
C VAL A 59 -6.06 -16.97 -2.08
N PHE A 60 -5.23 -17.03 -1.04
CA PHE A 60 -4.99 -15.90 -0.14
C PHE A 60 -3.69 -15.12 -0.41
N VAL A 61 -2.91 -15.46 -1.46
CA VAL A 61 -1.72 -14.68 -1.85
C VAL A 61 -1.99 -13.17 -1.87
N PRO A 62 -3.05 -12.65 -2.54
CA PRO A 62 -3.31 -11.21 -2.54
C PRO A 62 -3.51 -10.62 -1.14
N VAL A 63 -4.13 -11.37 -0.23
CA VAL A 63 -4.38 -10.95 1.16
C VAL A 63 -3.06 -10.91 1.94
N PHE A 64 -2.19 -11.91 1.78
CA PHE A 64 -0.87 -11.92 2.41
C PHE A 64 0.04 -10.81 1.89
N VAL A 65 0.02 -10.56 0.58
CA VAL A 65 0.74 -9.43 -0.04
C VAL A 65 0.22 -8.12 0.52
N HIS A 66 -1.09 -7.95 0.66
CA HIS A 66 -1.65 -6.74 1.26
C HIS A 66 -1.23 -6.58 2.74
N ALA A 67 -1.27 -7.65 3.53
CA ALA A 67 -0.82 -7.63 4.93
C ALA A 67 0.66 -7.21 5.06
N GLY A 68 1.53 -7.80 4.23
CA GLY A 68 2.94 -7.42 4.18
C GLY A 68 3.15 -5.96 3.77
N ASN A 69 2.40 -5.49 2.77
CA ASN A 69 2.43 -4.10 2.33
C ASN A 69 1.96 -3.12 3.44
N VAL A 70 0.90 -3.45 4.17
CA VAL A 70 0.42 -2.64 5.31
C VAL A 70 1.49 -2.56 6.40
N ALA A 71 2.10 -3.68 6.76
CA ALA A 71 3.16 -3.72 7.77
C ALA A 71 4.40 -2.90 7.33
N LEU A 72 4.85 -3.09 6.09
CA LEU A 72 5.99 -2.39 5.51
C LEU A 72 5.76 -0.88 5.48
N THR A 73 4.62 -0.43 4.96
CA THR A 73 4.31 1.00 4.85
C THR A 73 4.10 1.65 6.21
N ALA A 74 3.52 0.94 7.19
CA ALA A 74 3.44 1.40 8.57
C ALA A 74 4.84 1.55 9.19
N ALA A 75 5.75 0.61 8.96
CA ALA A 75 7.13 0.69 9.42
C ALA A 75 7.88 1.88 8.77
N VAL A 76 7.72 2.08 7.46
CA VAL A 76 8.31 3.23 6.73
C VAL A 76 7.75 4.55 7.25
N ALA A 77 6.44 4.64 7.48
CA ALA A 77 5.81 5.83 8.06
C ALA A 77 6.35 6.11 9.47
N ALA A 78 6.44 5.09 10.34
CA ALA A 78 7.00 5.22 11.67
C ALA A 78 8.48 5.65 11.65
N ALA A 79 9.28 5.06 10.76
CA ALA A 79 10.68 5.44 10.57
C ALA A 79 10.79 6.90 10.10
N THR A 80 9.98 7.32 9.13
CA THR A 80 9.95 8.69 8.60
C THR A 80 9.63 9.72 9.70
N LEU A 81 8.66 9.43 10.58
CA LEU A 81 8.28 10.32 11.68
C LEU A 81 9.35 10.40 12.78
N ARG A 82 10.11 9.31 12.98
CA ARG A 82 11.23 9.25 13.94
C ARG A 82 12.51 9.89 13.42
N MET A 83 12.65 10.07 12.10
CA MET A 83 13.82 10.74 11.53
C MET A 83 13.92 12.19 12.02
N ARG A 84 15.14 12.63 12.35
CA ARG A 84 15.45 14.06 12.56
C ARG A 84 15.44 14.77 11.20
N PRO A 85 14.54 15.74 10.96
CA PRO A 85 14.47 16.50 9.72
C PRO A 85 15.72 17.37 9.52
N ALA A 86 15.83 17.97 8.33
CA ALA A 86 17.00 18.74 7.93
C ALA A 86 17.14 20.09 8.66
N ASP A 87 16.03 20.78 8.92
CA ASP A 87 15.98 22.07 9.63
C ASP A 87 16.41 21.98 11.11
N GLU A 88 16.37 20.78 11.69
CA GLU A 88 16.78 20.49 13.07
C GLU A 88 18.23 20.01 13.22
N ILE A 89 19.02 20.02 12.13
CA ILE A 89 20.42 19.61 12.20
C ILE A 89 21.27 20.79 12.69
N PRO A 90 22.07 20.62 13.77
CA PRO A 90 22.91 21.69 14.28
C PRO A 90 23.93 22.21 13.25
N PRO A 91 24.26 23.51 13.28
CA PRO A 91 25.35 24.07 12.47
C PRO A 91 26.64 23.27 12.66
N GLY A 92 27.26 22.85 11.55
CA GLY A 92 28.50 22.05 11.57
C GLY A 92 28.31 20.53 11.53
N GLN A 93 27.09 20.01 11.74
CA GLN A 93 26.78 18.60 11.48
C GLN A 93 26.29 18.42 10.04
N ARG A 94 26.87 17.47 9.30
CA ARG A 94 26.37 17.09 7.97
C ARG A 94 25.42 15.90 8.09
N ALA A 95 24.24 16.01 7.51
CA ALA A 95 23.40 14.85 7.28
C ALA A 95 24.06 13.91 6.28
N SER A 96 23.93 12.59 6.51
CA SER A 96 24.32 11.59 5.52
C SER A 96 23.56 11.80 4.20
N ALA A 97 24.28 11.84 3.09
CA ALA A 97 23.71 11.93 1.74
C ALA A 97 22.94 10.66 1.33
N LEU A 98 23.17 9.54 2.01
CA LEU A 98 22.49 8.26 1.75
C LEU A 98 21.07 8.22 2.32
N VAL A 99 20.71 9.16 3.19
CA VAL A 99 19.38 9.20 3.83
C VAL A 99 18.60 10.39 3.30
N ASN A 100 17.54 10.11 2.55
CA ASN A 100 16.60 11.13 2.12
C ASN A 100 15.71 11.57 3.30
N ARG A 101 16.21 12.52 4.10
CA ARG A 101 15.51 13.04 5.29
C ARG A 101 14.30 13.90 4.90
N PRO A 102 13.29 14.07 5.74
CA PRO A 102 12.32 15.15 5.55
C PRO A 102 12.97 16.53 5.77
N SER A 103 12.46 17.56 5.10
CA SER A 103 12.89 18.95 5.26
C SER A 103 12.55 19.48 6.66
N THR A 104 11.32 19.22 7.08
CA THR A 104 10.68 19.67 8.31
C THR A 104 9.84 18.53 8.91
N ARG A 105 9.42 18.66 10.18
CA ARG A 105 8.47 17.73 10.81
C ARG A 105 7.13 17.65 10.09
N ALA A 106 6.64 18.78 9.58
CA ALA A 106 5.40 18.84 8.81
C ALA A 106 5.52 18.03 7.50
N SER A 107 6.68 18.11 6.85
CA SER A 107 6.96 17.30 5.66
C SER A 107 7.06 15.81 5.99
N ALA A 108 7.70 15.45 7.11
CA ALA A 108 7.75 14.07 7.59
C ALA A 108 6.33 13.48 7.77
N ALA A 109 5.44 14.24 8.42
CA ALA A 109 4.05 13.85 8.61
C ALA A 109 3.28 13.72 7.30
N ARG A 110 3.52 14.61 6.34
CA ARG A 110 2.87 14.56 5.01
C ARG A 110 3.30 13.32 4.23
N THR A 111 4.60 13.04 4.20
CA THR A 111 5.17 11.85 3.55
C THR A 111 4.65 10.57 4.20
N ALA A 112 4.64 10.49 5.53
CA ALA A 112 4.10 9.35 6.26
C ALA A 112 2.62 9.08 5.91
N ARG A 113 1.79 10.13 5.85
CA ARG A 113 0.37 10.00 5.45
C ARG A 113 0.22 9.52 4.01
N ALA A 114 0.97 10.10 3.07
CA ALA A 114 0.94 9.70 1.66
C ALA A 114 1.36 8.23 1.47
N THR A 115 2.39 7.77 2.18
CA THR A 115 2.83 6.37 2.17
C THR A 115 1.75 5.42 2.68
N LEU A 116 1.03 5.78 3.74
CA LEU A 116 -0.09 4.96 4.24
C LEU A 116 -1.28 4.95 3.27
N GLN A 117 -1.56 6.06 2.59
CA GLN A 117 -2.58 6.12 1.54
C GLN A 117 -2.22 5.24 0.34
N LEU A 118 -0.94 5.18 -0.04
CA LEU A 118 -0.46 4.26 -1.07
C LEU A 118 -0.77 2.80 -0.68
N ALA A 119 -0.63 2.44 0.61
CA ALA A 119 -0.98 1.10 1.05
C ALA A 119 -2.46 0.75 0.85
N LEU A 120 -3.36 1.70 1.13
CA LEU A 120 -4.78 1.55 0.85
C LEU A 120 -5.03 1.36 -0.64
N CYS A 121 -4.40 2.18 -1.48
CA CYS A 121 -4.52 2.12 -2.93
C CYS A 121 -4.07 0.76 -3.50
N ILE A 122 -2.94 0.23 -3.03
CA ILE A 122 -2.48 -1.11 -3.37
C ILE A 122 -3.50 -2.15 -2.90
N GLY A 123 -4.04 -2.01 -1.69
CA GLY A 123 -5.08 -2.89 -1.16
C GLY A 123 -6.34 -2.91 -2.03
N LEU A 124 -6.82 -1.76 -2.50
CA LEU A 124 -7.98 -1.68 -3.39
C LEU A 124 -7.72 -2.39 -4.72
N SER A 125 -6.51 -2.29 -5.24
CA SER A 125 -6.09 -2.98 -6.45
C SER A 125 -6.10 -4.50 -6.25
N LEU A 126 -5.60 -4.97 -5.10
CA LEU A 126 -5.65 -6.38 -4.71
C LEU A 126 -7.07 -6.87 -4.45
N ALA A 127 -7.98 -6.00 -3.96
CA ALA A 127 -9.39 -6.35 -3.78
C ALA A 127 -10.08 -6.63 -5.12
N VAL A 128 -9.76 -5.86 -6.17
CA VAL A 128 -10.23 -6.14 -7.55
C VAL A 128 -9.68 -7.49 -8.02
N THR A 129 -8.40 -7.78 -7.77
CA THR A 129 -7.81 -9.09 -8.09
C THR A 129 -8.52 -10.23 -7.35
N CYS A 130 -8.81 -10.08 -6.05
CA CYS A 130 -9.58 -11.05 -5.28
C CYS A 130 -10.97 -11.28 -5.90
N ALA A 131 -11.66 -10.23 -6.35
CA ALA A 131 -12.97 -10.36 -6.98
C ALA A 131 -12.96 -11.22 -8.26
N VAL A 132 -11.85 -11.21 -9.01
CA VAL A 132 -11.66 -12.09 -10.17
C VAL A 132 -11.25 -13.49 -9.73
N MET A 133 -10.29 -13.61 -8.82
CA MET A 133 -9.78 -14.90 -8.34
C MET A 133 -10.81 -15.72 -7.57
N TRP A 134 -11.75 -15.06 -6.90
CA TRP A 134 -12.74 -15.69 -6.02
C TRP A 134 -14.10 -15.88 -6.69
N ARG A 135 -14.15 -15.90 -8.02
CA ARG A 135 -15.35 -16.32 -8.77
C ARG A 135 -15.63 -17.80 -8.50
N THR A 136 -16.88 -18.12 -8.17
CA THR A 136 -17.33 -19.49 -7.93
C THR A 136 -17.57 -20.26 -9.22
N GLU A 137 -17.74 -19.55 -10.34
CA GLU A 137 -17.86 -20.13 -11.67
C GLU A 137 -16.54 -19.95 -12.43
N PRO A 138 -16.01 -21.01 -13.08
CA PRO A 138 -14.81 -20.91 -13.92
C PRO A 138 -15.10 -20.11 -15.20
N ASP A 139 -15.03 -18.79 -15.10
CA ASP A 139 -15.13 -17.88 -16.23
C ASP A 139 -13.75 -17.28 -16.55
N PRO A 140 -13.11 -17.67 -17.69
CA PRO A 140 -11.81 -17.13 -18.08
C PRO A 140 -11.89 -15.67 -18.54
N HIS A 141 -13.08 -15.15 -18.85
CA HIS A 141 -13.24 -13.81 -19.38
C HIS A 141 -13.01 -12.75 -18.29
N VAL A 142 -12.02 -11.88 -18.53
CA VAL A 142 -11.74 -10.73 -17.67
C VAL A 142 -11.95 -9.47 -18.50
N PRO A 143 -13.02 -8.68 -18.23
CA PRO A 143 -13.25 -7.42 -18.93
C PRO A 143 -12.05 -6.48 -18.85
N ALA A 144 -11.67 -5.86 -19.98
CA ALA A 144 -10.48 -5.01 -20.08
C ALA A 144 -10.48 -3.80 -19.12
N TRP A 145 -11.66 -3.30 -18.72
CA TRP A 145 -11.76 -2.21 -17.75
C TRP A 145 -11.22 -2.59 -16.36
N LEU A 146 -11.14 -3.89 -16.03
CA LEU A 146 -10.58 -4.35 -14.76
C LEU A 146 -9.08 -4.04 -14.67
N PHE A 147 -8.33 -4.01 -15.78
CA PHE A 147 -6.93 -3.55 -15.76
C PHE A 147 -6.84 -2.09 -15.31
N ALA A 148 -7.73 -1.23 -15.79
CA ALA A 148 -7.80 0.15 -15.33
C ALA A 148 -8.22 0.21 -13.85
N ALA A 149 -9.15 -0.63 -13.40
CA ALA A 149 -9.58 -0.70 -12.00
C ALA A 149 -8.45 -1.18 -11.05
N VAL A 150 -7.53 -2.03 -11.51
CA VAL A 150 -6.34 -2.44 -10.76
C VAL A 150 -5.27 -1.34 -10.79
N LEU A 151 -5.02 -0.71 -11.94
CA LEU A 151 -3.90 0.25 -12.08
C LEU A 151 -4.22 1.64 -11.52
N ALA A 152 -5.45 2.12 -11.65
CA ALA A 152 -5.82 3.48 -11.28
C ALA A 152 -5.62 3.80 -9.78
N PRO A 153 -5.99 2.92 -8.82
CA PRO A 153 -5.71 3.17 -7.42
C PRO A 153 -4.20 3.28 -7.16
N VAL A 154 -3.38 2.36 -7.69
CA VAL A 154 -1.91 2.42 -7.54
C VAL A 154 -1.36 3.73 -8.10
N ALA A 155 -1.78 4.12 -9.31
CA ALA A 155 -1.36 5.37 -9.93
C ALA A 155 -1.70 6.59 -9.05
N LEU A 156 -2.90 6.63 -8.48
CA LEU A 156 -3.31 7.67 -7.53
C LEU A 156 -2.41 7.68 -6.29
N GLY A 157 -2.16 6.52 -5.67
CA GLY A 157 -1.28 6.40 -4.51
C GLY A 157 0.14 6.90 -4.80
N VAL A 158 0.69 6.56 -5.97
CA VAL A 158 2.01 7.04 -6.41
C VAL A 158 2.00 8.56 -6.59
N VAL A 159 0.98 9.13 -7.24
CA VAL A 159 0.85 10.58 -7.40
C VAL A 159 0.83 11.31 -6.05
N LEU A 160 0.14 10.78 -5.05
CA LEU A 160 0.10 11.37 -3.70
C LEU A 160 1.49 11.38 -3.04
N VAL A 161 2.26 10.29 -3.16
CA VAL A 161 3.63 10.20 -2.64
C VAL A 161 4.56 11.16 -3.38
N LEU A 162 4.46 11.23 -4.71
CA LEU A 162 5.25 12.16 -5.53
C LEU A 162 4.93 13.62 -5.19
N ALA A 163 3.64 13.96 -5.01
CA ALA A 163 3.23 15.30 -4.62
C ALA A 163 3.81 15.69 -3.25
N ALA A 164 3.80 14.77 -2.27
CA ALA A 164 4.44 14.99 -0.97
C ALA A 164 5.96 15.23 -1.12
N ALA A 165 6.64 14.42 -1.92
CA ALA A 165 8.08 14.55 -2.17
C ALA A 165 8.46 15.85 -2.90
N VAL A 166 7.68 16.25 -3.91
CA VAL A 166 7.89 17.53 -4.63
C VAL A 166 7.71 18.71 -3.68
N ARG A 167 6.72 18.64 -2.78
CA ARG A 167 6.50 19.70 -1.79
C ARG A 167 7.63 19.78 -0.76
N ASP A 168 8.13 18.64 -0.29
CA ASP A 168 9.33 18.59 0.58
C ASP A 168 10.52 19.31 -0.05
N ARG A 169 10.80 19.01 -1.34
CA ARG A 169 11.89 19.64 -2.09
C ARG A 169 11.73 21.15 -2.24
N ARG A 170 10.50 21.64 -2.40
CA ARG A 170 10.21 23.08 -2.46
C ARG A 170 10.44 23.76 -1.11
N GLU A 171 10.09 23.10 -0.01
CA GLU A 171 10.30 23.60 1.36
C GLU A 171 11.79 23.69 1.70
N ARG A 172 12.65 22.80 1.19
CA ARG A 172 14.12 22.87 1.35
C ARG A 172 14.82 24.01 0.62
N ARG A 173 14.17 24.58 -0.40
CA ARG A 173 14.77 25.65 -1.24
C ARG A 173 14.47 27.05 -0.71
N LYS A 174 13.56 27.17 0.25
CA LYS A 174 13.24 28.41 0.94
C LYS A 174 14.15 28.56 2.15
#